data_AF-A0AAD9B2A7-F1
#
_entry.id   AF-A0AAD9B2A7-F1
#
_cell.length_a   1.000
_cell.length_b   1.000
_cell.length_c   1.000
_cell.angle_alpha   90.00
_cell.angle_beta   90.00
_cell.angle_gamma   90.00
#
_symmetry.space_group_name_H-M   'P 1'
#
loop_
_entity.id
_entity.type
_entity.pdbx_description
1 polymer ?
#
loop_
_entity_poly.entity_id
_entity_poly.type
_entity_poly.pdbx_seq_one_letter_code
_entity_poly.pdbx_strand_id
1 'polypeptide(L)'
;MCYQRKNMSVSSVKPVLELLKGELLSPSPDDTELTENIKSNMCRVLAQKYSPPNIQLLLTKATVLDPRYRGSMEDAEVLDDVRQQLVQELLDMKEQQGSREGASSEESCSKAAGGNDEPPPAPARRE
;
A
#
# COMPACT_ATOMS: atom_id res chain seq x y z
N MET A 1 6.84 11.02 -27.87
CA MET A 1 7.60 10.67 -26.65
C MET A 1 6.61 10.49 -25.50
N CYS A 2 6.19 9.26 -25.21
CA CYS A 2 5.30 9.01 -24.07
C CYS A 2 6.16 8.98 -22.80
N TYR A 3 5.97 9.95 -21.91
CA TYR A 3 6.52 9.87 -20.56
C TYR A 3 5.88 8.66 -19.87
N GLN A 4 6.63 7.57 -19.71
CA GLN A 4 6.29 6.55 -18.73
C GLN A 4 6.37 7.22 -17.36
N ARG A 5 5.22 7.66 -16.82
CA ARG A 5 5.14 7.98 -15.39
C ARG A 5 5.55 6.72 -14.65
N LYS A 6 6.72 6.78 -14.00
CA LYS A 6 7.21 5.71 -13.13
C LYS A 6 6.26 5.69 -11.93
N ASN A 7 5.31 4.77 -11.93
CA ASN A 7 4.31 4.69 -10.86
C ASN A 7 5.02 4.38 -9.54
N MET A 8 4.82 5.27 -8.57
CA MET A 8 5.17 4.98 -7.18
C MET A 8 4.10 4.04 -6.63
N SER A 9 4.52 2.94 -6.02
CA SER A 9 3.63 1.91 -5.49
C SER A 9 4.00 1.61 -4.04
N VAL A 10 3.11 0.93 -3.32
CA VAL A 10 3.33 0.58 -1.91
C VAL A 10 4.63 -0.23 -1.72
N SER A 11 5.01 -1.03 -2.71
CA SER A 11 6.26 -1.79 -2.75
C SER A 11 7.54 -0.95 -2.70
N SER A 12 7.51 0.35 -2.98
CA SER A 12 8.69 1.21 -2.81
C SER A 12 8.84 1.79 -1.40
N VAL A 13 7.81 1.66 -0.55
CA VAL A 13 7.80 2.28 0.78
C VAL A 13 8.88 1.68 1.67
N LYS A 14 8.99 0.35 1.75
CA LYS A 14 10.05 -0.31 2.55
C LYS A 14 11.46 0.09 2.08
N PRO A 15 11.81 -0.03 0.78
CA PRO A 15 13.12 0.41 0.31
C PRO A 15 13.46 1.87 0.65
N VAL A 16 12.48 2.78 0.53
CA VAL A 16 12.68 4.20 0.86
C VAL A 16 12.83 4.41 2.36
N LEU A 17 12.10 3.67 3.20
CA LEU A 17 12.23 3.75 4.65
C LEU A 17 13.60 3.29 5.12
N GLU A 18 14.15 2.23 4.53
CA GLU A 18 15.51 1.75 4.84
C GLU A 18 16.56 2.78 4.44
N LEU A 19 16.45 3.36 3.24
CA LEU A 19 17.33 4.46 2.80
C LEU A 19 17.27 5.66 3.75
N LEU A 20 16.06 6.10 4.13
CA LEU A 20 15.89 7.23 5.03
C LEU A 20 16.51 6.96 6.39
N LYS A 21 16.28 5.80 6.99
CA LYS A 21 16.77 5.46 8.33
C LYS A 21 18.26 5.14 8.37
N GLY A 22 18.77 4.49 7.33
CA GLY A 22 20.14 3.97 7.29
C GLY A 22 21.16 5.00 6.82
N GLU A 23 20.79 5.92 5.93
CA GLU A 23 21.75 6.82 5.28
C GLU A 23 21.39 8.31 5.46
N LEU A 24 20.12 8.69 5.23
CA LEU A 24 19.77 10.11 5.15
C LEU A 24 19.49 10.77 6.51
N LEU A 25 18.89 10.02 7.45
CA LEU A 25 18.53 10.48 8.78
C LEU A 25 19.41 9.87 9.87
N SER A 26 20.45 9.11 9.50
CA SER A 26 21.45 8.65 10.46
C SER A 26 22.20 9.87 11.03
N PRO A 27 22.44 9.91 12.35
CA PRO A 27 23.27 10.95 12.96
C PRO A 27 24.66 10.99 12.31
N SER A 28 25.13 12.19 11.97
CA SER A 28 26.47 12.45 11.46
C SER A 28 27.28 13.21 12.50
N PRO A 29 28.61 12.97 12.63
CA PRO A 29 29.47 13.78 13.50
C PRO A 29 29.50 15.27 13.11
N ASP A 30 29.14 15.60 11.87
CA ASP A 30 29.08 16.97 11.37
C ASP A 30 27.73 17.66 11.64
N ASP A 31 26.76 16.94 12.23
CA ASP A 31 25.45 17.52 12.51
C ASP A 31 25.54 18.53 13.65
N THR A 32 24.87 19.67 13.48
CA THR A 32 24.57 20.56 14.61
C THR A 32 23.57 19.89 15.54
N GLU A 33 23.52 20.32 16.80
CA GLU A 33 22.53 19.85 17.78
C GLU A 33 21.09 19.97 17.25
N LEU A 34 20.77 21.05 16.54
CA LEU A 34 19.46 21.22 15.92
C LEU A 34 19.20 20.19 14.83
N THR A 35 20.18 19.94 13.95
CA THR A 35 20.06 18.97 12.86
C THR A 35 19.90 17.54 13.39
N GLU A 36 20.70 17.15 14.37
CA GLU A 36 20.62 15.84 15.02
C GLU A 36 19.23 15.64 15.64
N ASN A 37 18.74 16.64 16.38
CA ASN A 37 17.42 16.61 16.98
C ASN A 37 16.32 16.46 15.92
N ILE A 38 16.39 17.18 14.80
CA ILE A 38 15.41 17.06 13.71
C ILE A 38 15.45 15.63 13.11
N LYS A 39 16.63 15.12 12.76
CA LYS A 39 16.81 13.77 12.20
C LYS A 39 16.26 12.70 13.13
N SER A 40 16.58 12.78 14.42
CA SER A 40 16.10 11.86 15.45
C SER A 40 14.58 11.89 15.59
N ASN A 41 13.96 13.08 15.61
CA ASN A 41 12.51 13.22 15.64
C ASN A 41 11.84 12.62 14.40
N MET A 42 12.41 12.82 13.20
CA MET A 42 11.91 12.21 11.97
C MET A 42 11.99 10.68 12.03
N CYS A 43 13.14 10.12 12.44
CA CYS A 43 13.31 8.68 12.64
C CYS A 43 12.27 8.11 13.62
N ARG A 44 12.00 8.82 14.72
CA ARG A 44 10.98 8.42 15.70
C ARG A 44 9.58 8.37 15.07
N VAL A 45 9.19 9.39 14.31
CA VAL A 45 7.89 9.41 13.61
C VAL A 45 7.79 8.25 12.61
N LEU A 46 8.83 8.01 11.83
CA LEU A 46 8.85 6.90 10.86
C LEU A 46 8.76 5.53 11.55
N ALA A 47 9.47 5.34 12.66
CA ALA A 47 9.37 4.10 13.44
C ALA A 47 7.95 3.91 14.00
N GLN A 48 7.35 4.94 14.59
CA GLN A 48 5.98 4.84 15.12
C GLN A 48 4.94 4.46 14.06
N LYS A 49 5.10 4.95 12.83
CA LYS A 49 4.15 4.68 11.74
C LYS A 49 4.34 3.32 11.07
N TYR A 50 5.58 2.85 10.96
CA TYR A 50 5.89 1.68 10.11
C TYR A 50 6.44 0.48 10.87
N SER A 51 6.78 0.59 12.16
CA SER A 51 7.19 -0.57 12.98
C SER A 51 6.07 -1.56 13.36
N PRO A 52 4.76 -1.23 13.35
CA PRO A 52 3.74 -2.23 13.67
C PRO A 52 3.86 -3.50 12.80
N PRO A 53 3.80 -4.71 13.38
CA PRO A 53 4.10 -5.96 12.65
C PRO A 53 3.24 -6.20 11.41
N ASN A 54 1.96 -5.83 11.49
CA ASN A 54 1.02 -5.93 10.37
C ASN A 54 1.39 -5.02 9.20
N ILE A 55 1.91 -3.82 9.48
CA ILE A 55 2.37 -2.87 8.45
C ILE A 55 3.66 -3.39 7.83
N GLN A 56 4.61 -3.86 8.65
CA GLN A 56 5.85 -4.46 8.15
C GLN A 56 5.58 -5.65 7.24
N LEU A 57 4.68 -6.56 7.65
CA LEU A 57 4.31 -7.71 6.83
C LEU A 57 3.68 -7.31 5.49
N LEU A 58 2.78 -6.32 5.51
CA LEU A 58 2.17 -5.78 4.28
C LEU A 58 3.22 -5.18 3.36
N LEU A 59 4.13 -4.36 3.89
CA LEU A 59 5.19 -3.73 3.12
C LEU A 59 6.15 -4.77 2.54
N THR A 60 6.51 -5.79 3.31
CA THR A 60 7.35 -6.90 2.83
C THR A 60 6.65 -7.67 1.72
N LYS A 61 5.38 -8.08 1.89
CA LYS A 61 4.59 -8.74 0.84
C LYS A 61 4.53 -7.91 -0.44
N ALA A 62 4.22 -6.63 -0.33
CA ALA A 62 4.17 -5.71 -1.47
C ALA A 62 5.53 -5.60 -2.18
N THR A 63 6.62 -5.52 -1.41
CA THR A 63 7.99 -5.39 -1.94
C THR A 63 8.45 -6.69 -2.63
N VAL A 64 8.13 -7.85 -2.06
CA VAL A 64 8.44 -9.17 -2.63
C VAL A 64 7.75 -9.38 -3.98
N LEU A 65 6.47 -8.99 -4.08
CA LEU A 65 5.69 -9.11 -5.31
C LEU A 65 6.12 -8.13 -6.41
N ASP A 66 6.87 -7.08 -6.07
CA ASP A 66 7.32 -6.10 -7.04
C ASP A 66 8.58 -6.58 -7.79
N PRO A 67 8.53 -6.71 -9.13
CA PRO A 67 9.65 -7.20 -9.92
C PRO A 67 10.92 -6.35 -9.83
N ARG A 68 10.84 -5.10 -9.34
CA ARG A 68 12.00 -4.21 -9.15
C ARG A 68 12.85 -4.61 -7.95
N TYR A 69 12.23 -5.22 -6.93
CA TYR A 69 12.91 -5.55 -5.67
C TYR A 69 13.06 -7.07 -5.50
N ARG A 70 12.07 -7.87 -5.92
CA ARG A 70 12.13 -9.36 -5.89
C ARG A 70 12.58 -9.96 -4.56
N GLY A 71 12.27 -9.28 -3.45
CA GLY A 71 12.69 -9.71 -2.12
C GLY A 71 14.18 -9.53 -1.82
N SER A 72 14.93 -8.73 -2.58
CA SER A 72 16.36 -8.46 -2.36
C SER A 72 16.68 -7.77 -1.03
N MET A 73 15.66 -7.38 -0.26
CA MET A 73 15.77 -6.65 0.99
C MET A 73 15.42 -7.49 2.22
N GLU A 74 15.03 -8.75 2.01
CA GLU A 74 14.67 -9.67 3.09
C GLU A 74 15.71 -10.78 3.20
N ASP A 75 15.90 -11.30 4.41
CA ASP A 75 16.65 -12.53 4.63
C ASP A 75 15.95 -13.72 3.97
N ALA A 76 16.72 -14.74 3.60
CA ALA A 76 16.19 -15.91 2.88
C ALA A 76 15.04 -16.60 3.63
N GLU A 77 15.14 -16.71 4.96
CA GLU A 77 14.10 -17.31 5.81
C GLU A 77 12.80 -16.48 5.78
N VAL A 78 12.90 -15.17 6.01
CA VAL A 78 11.76 -14.24 5.97
C VAL A 78 11.11 -14.24 4.59
N LEU A 79 11.93 -14.28 3.54
CA LEU A 79 11.46 -14.29 2.17
C LEU A 79 10.66 -15.56 1.84
N ASP A 80 11.13 -16.72 2.29
CA ASP A 80 10.46 -18.00 2.08
C ASP A 80 9.16 -18.08 2.89
N ASP A 81 9.14 -17.62 4.13
CA ASP A 81 7.92 -17.54 4.94
C ASP A 81 6.86 -16.66 4.28
N VAL A 82 7.27 -15.48 3.79
CA VAL A 82 6.36 -14.54 3.11
C VAL A 82 5.83 -15.13 1.79
N ARG A 83 6.68 -15.84 1.03
CA ARG A 83 6.23 -16.55 -0.18
C ARG A 83 5.21 -17.63 0.14
N GLN A 84 5.44 -18.42 1.17
CA GLN A 84 4.49 -19.46 1.60
C GLN A 84 3.15 -18.83 2.00
N GLN A 85 3.16 -17.73 2.77
CA GLN A 85 1.94 -17.02 3.13
C GLN A 85 1.19 -16.48 1.91
N LEU A 86 1.90 -15.89 0.93
CA LEU A 86 1.29 -15.39 -0.30
C LEU A 86 0.66 -16.51 -1.14
N VAL A 87 1.33 -17.66 -1.24
CA VAL A 87 0.78 -18.84 -1.93
C VAL A 87 -0.47 -19.34 -1.22
N GLN A 88 -0.45 -19.43 0.10
CA GLN A 88 -1.61 -19.85 0.88
C GLN A 88 -2.79 -18.89 0.69
N GLU A 89 -2.56 -17.58 0.78
CA GLU A 89 -3.61 -16.56 0.53
C GLU A 89 -4.24 -16.71 -0.86
N LEU A 90 -3.43 -16.99 -1.89
CA LEU A 90 -3.94 -17.24 -3.25
C LEU A 90 -4.79 -18.52 -3.34
N LEU A 91 -4.42 -19.58 -2.62
CA LEU A 91 -5.21 -20.82 -2.55
C LEU A 91 -6.54 -20.60 -1.84
N ASP A 92 -6.51 -19.92 -0.69
CA ASP A 92 -7.71 -19.61 0.10
C ASP A 92 -8.71 -18.76 -0.71
N MET A 93 -8.20 -17.80 -1.51
CA MET A 93 -9.02 -16.99 -2.42
C MET A 93 -9.70 -17.83 -3.52
N LYS A 94 -9.02 -18.85 -4.04
CA LYS A 94 -9.55 -19.73 -5.09
C LYS A 94 -10.69 -20.61 -4.57
N GLU A 95 -10.57 -21.11 -3.34
CA GLU A 95 -11.60 -21.92 -2.69
C GLU A 95 -12.88 -21.13 -2.43
N GLN A 96 -12.76 -19.83 -2.11
CA GLN A 96 -13.90 -18.93 -1.92
C GLN A 96 -14.65 -18.61 -3.22
N GLN A 97 -13.96 -18.62 -4.38
CA GLN A 97 -14.60 -18.41 -5.68
C GLN A 97 -15.37 -19.64 -6.17
N GLY A 98 -14.83 -20.86 -5.94
CA GLY A 98 -15.51 -22.11 -6.30
C GLY A 98 -16.83 -22.36 -5.56
N SER A 99 -17.07 -21.69 -4.43
CA SER A 99 -18.34 -21.75 -3.68
C SER A 99 -19.41 -20.77 -4.19
N ARG A 100 -19.04 -19.75 -4.98
CA ARG A 100 -19.96 -18.71 -5.50
C ARG A 100 -20.47 -18.94 -6.92
N GLU A 101 -19.89 -19.87 -7.67
CA GLU A 101 -20.30 -20.15 -9.06
C GLU A 101 -21.52 -21.10 -9.17
N GLY A 102 -22.11 -21.53 -8.06
CA GLY A 102 -23.33 -22.36 -8.03
C GLY A 102 -24.67 -21.61 -8.03
N ALA A 103 -24.68 -20.27 -8.14
CA ALA A 103 -25.91 -19.47 -8.13
C ALA A 103 -25.92 -18.44 -9.27
N SER A 104 -26.00 -18.91 -10.51
CA SER A 104 -26.41 -18.07 -11.64
C SER A 104 -27.32 -18.83 -12.59
N SER A 105 -28.63 -18.69 -12.34
CA SER A 105 -29.77 -18.86 -13.24
C SER A 105 -30.99 -18.60 -12.32
N GLU A 106 -31.93 -17.68 -12.56
CA GLU A 106 -32.57 -17.29 -13.81
C GLU A 106 -33.12 -15.84 -13.70
N GLU A 107 -33.32 -15.24 -14.86
CA GLU A 107 -33.91 -13.96 -15.20
C GLU A 107 -35.22 -13.58 -14.45
N SER A 108 -35.36 -12.31 -14.07
CA SER A 108 -36.70 -11.69 -13.99
C SER A 108 -36.62 -10.21 -14.34
N CYS A 109 -37.13 -9.88 -15.53
CA CYS A 109 -37.38 -8.53 -15.98
C CYS A 109 -38.41 -7.84 -15.07
N SER A 110 -38.13 -6.61 -14.65
CA SER A 110 -39.18 -5.67 -14.27
C SER A 110 -38.85 -4.27 -14.80
N LYS A 111 -39.77 -3.82 -15.64
CA LYS A 111 -39.81 -2.55 -16.35
C LYS A 111 -40.41 -1.50 -15.42
N ALA A 112 -39.76 -0.35 -15.24
CA ALA A 112 -40.36 0.90 -14.74
C ALA A 112 -39.51 2.06 -15.29
N ALA A 113 -39.95 2.77 -16.33
CA ALA A 113 -40.87 3.92 -16.28
C ALA A 113 -40.22 5.18 -15.64
N GLY A 114 -39.65 6.01 -16.52
CA GLY A 114 -39.59 7.48 -16.55
C GLY A 114 -39.57 8.33 -15.27
N GLY A 115 -38.69 9.33 -15.26
CA GLY A 115 -38.96 10.61 -14.56
C GLY A 115 -37.75 11.43 -14.14
N ASN A 116 -37.31 12.30 -15.07
CA ASN A 116 -36.82 13.67 -14.89
C ASN A 116 -35.47 13.98 -14.20
N ASP A 117 -34.57 14.53 -15.02
CA ASP A 117 -33.52 15.49 -14.67
C ASP A 117 -34.09 16.74 -13.95
N GLU A 118 -33.50 17.12 -12.81
CA GLU A 118 -33.41 18.53 -12.39
C GLU A 118 -32.18 18.75 -11.48
N PRO A 119 -31.23 19.64 -11.86
CA PRO A 119 -30.04 19.92 -11.06
C PRO A 119 -30.30 20.98 -9.95
N PRO A 120 -29.55 20.95 -8.83
CA PRO A 120 -29.79 21.82 -7.67
C PRO A 120 -29.28 23.27 -7.88
N PRO A 121 -29.99 24.30 -7.37
CA PRO A 121 -29.58 25.70 -7.47
C PRO A 121 -28.55 26.12 -6.40
N ALA A 122 -27.69 27.07 -6.80
CA ALA A 122 -26.54 27.60 -6.04
C ALA A 122 -26.91 28.44 -4.79
N PRO A 123 -26.01 28.53 -3.78
CA PRO A 123 -26.28 29.28 -2.54
C PRO A 123 -26.11 30.80 -2.71
N ALA A 124 -27.09 31.55 -2.20
CA ALA A 124 -27.10 33.01 -2.14
C ALA A 124 -26.13 33.55 -1.07
N ARG A 125 -25.33 34.55 -1.44
CA ARG A 125 -24.58 35.44 -0.53
C ARG A 125 -25.57 36.22 0.34
N ARG A 126 -25.22 36.42 1.62
CA ARG A 126 -25.78 37.49 2.46
C ARG A 126 -24.68 38.49 2.74
N GLU A 127 -25.03 39.76 2.55
CA GLU A 127 -24.27 40.96 2.95
C GLU A 127 -24.23 41.13 4.48
#